data_AF-A0A2G9TLX7-F1
#
_entry.id   AF-A0A2G9TLX7-F1
#
_cell.length_a   1.000
_cell.length_b   1.000
_cell.length_c   1.000
_cell.angle_alpha   90.00
_cell.angle_beta   90.00
_cell.angle_gamma   90.00
#
_symmetry.space_group_name_H-M   'P 1'
#
loop_
_entity.id
_entity.type
_entity.pdbx_description
1 polymer ?
#
loop_
_entity_poly.entity_id
_entity_poly.type
_entity_poly.pdbx_seq_one_letter_code
_entity_poly.pdbx_strand_id
1 'polypeptide(L)'
;MRVVEKCVLYKVAVKSDEKRKRSNSNNILFSPSEQQQYSFDNIVTTNEEINANNFNPIGWGEGGRAVRLSKEDERLSDETFGINQFSLFVSDRIALNRSLDDYRKPSCRAKKYRAFLKYPTLDEAVKNYPVPVKILRTKQRVGLIRARLMGAQYSDKMETLLGHT
;
A
#
# COMPACT_ATOMS: atom_id res chain seq x y z
N MET A 1 0.21 10.38 -39.27
CA MET A 1 0.02 9.55 -38.05
C MET A 1 1.37 9.24 -37.46
N ARG A 2 1.73 9.84 -36.32
CA ARG A 2 2.90 9.43 -35.54
C ARG A 2 2.38 8.75 -34.29
N VAL A 3 2.54 7.43 -34.24
CA VAL A 3 2.33 6.63 -33.04
C VAL A 3 3.49 6.96 -32.11
N VAL A 4 3.24 7.71 -31.05
CA VAL A 4 4.22 7.93 -29.99
C VAL A 4 4.14 6.78 -29.00
N GLU A 5 4.78 5.67 -29.35
CA GLU A 5 5.19 4.69 -28.35
C GLU A 5 6.35 5.29 -27.53
N LYS A 6 6.00 5.90 -26.39
CA LYS A 6 6.95 6.12 -25.30
C LYS A 6 6.34 5.54 -24.04
N CYS A 7 6.60 4.26 -23.82
CA CYS A 7 6.59 3.69 -22.48
C CYS A 7 7.69 4.41 -21.70
N VAL A 8 7.32 5.44 -20.93
CA VAL A 8 8.28 6.12 -20.05
C VAL A 8 8.55 5.19 -18.88
N LEU A 9 9.65 4.45 -18.98
CA LEU A 9 10.21 3.66 -17.90
C LEU A 9 10.83 4.63 -16.88
N TYR A 10 10.06 5.10 -15.90
CA TYR A 10 10.61 5.89 -14.81
C TYR A 10 11.42 4.98 -13.88
N LYS A 11 12.75 4.96 -14.06
CA LYS A 11 13.71 4.55 -13.03
C LYS A 11 13.68 5.61 -11.92
N VAL A 12 13.15 5.26 -10.75
CA VAL A 12 13.38 6.06 -9.54
C VAL A 12 14.79 5.73 -9.04
N ALA A 13 15.77 6.54 -9.42
CA ALA A 13 17.07 6.57 -8.78
C ALA A 13 16.96 7.46 -7.54
N VAL A 14 17.14 6.88 -6.35
CA VAL A 14 17.31 7.67 -5.12
C VAL A 14 18.78 8.06 -5.06
N LYS A 15 19.06 9.33 -5.34
CA LYS A 15 20.41 9.90 -5.20
C LYS A 15 20.71 10.01 -3.71
N SER A 16 21.82 9.42 -3.28
CA SER A 16 22.39 9.63 -1.96
C SER A 16 22.95 11.05 -1.91
N ASP A 17 22.18 11.99 -1.39
CA ASP A 17 22.70 13.31 -1.03
C ASP A 17 22.52 13.51 0.48
N GLU A 18 23.68 13.68 1.11
CA GLU A 18 23.93 13.96 2.51
C GLU A 18 23.26 15.29 2.94
N LYS A 19 22.81 15.32 4.20
CA LYS A 19 22.44 16.51 5.00
C LYS A 19 21.06 17.14 4.73
N ARG A 20 20.03 16.56 5.34
CA ARG A 20 18.91 17.35 5.91
C ARG A 20 19.07 17.41 7.43
N LYS A 21 19.51 18.57 7.92
CA LYS A 21 19.65 18.87 9.35
C LYS A 21 18.31 18.62 10.06
N ARG A 22 18.33 17.71 11.04
CA ARG A 22 17.27 17.53 12.02
C ARG A 22 17.33 18.70 13.00
N SER A 23 16.32 19.54 12.99
CA SER A 23 16.02 20.47 14.08
C SER A 23 14.55 20.25 14.46
N ASN A 24 14.29 19.37 15.41
CA ASN A 24 14.09 19.75 16.81
C ASN A 24 13.58 18.52 17.57
N SER A 25 14.29 18.19 18.65
CA SER A 25 13.98 17.07 19.53
C SER A 25 12.74 17.37 20.35
N ASN A 26 11.67 16.60 20.13
CA ASN A 26 10.84 16.17 21.25
C ASN A 26 11.16 14.69 21.48
N ASN A 27 12.04 14.46 22.44
CA ASN A 27 12.31 13.16 23.02
C ASN A 27 10.98 12.56 23.50
N ILE A 28 10.62 11.40 22.98
CA ILE A 28 9.74 10.49 23.71
C ILE A 28 10.51 9.19 23.89
N LEU A 29 11.14 9.09 25.06
CA LEU A 29 11.73 7.88 25.59
C LEU A 29 10.57 7.00 26.08
N PHE A 30 10.34 5.84 25.46
CA PHE A 30 9.40 4.85 25.98
C PHE A 30 10.16 3.61 26.46
N SER A 31 9.96 3.30 27.75
CA SER A 31 10.47 2.14 28.46
C SER A 31 9.82 0.82 28.00
N PRO A 32 10.45 -0.36 28.21
CA PRO A 32 10.10 -1.60 27.52
C PRO A 32 8.87 -2.35 28.06
N SER A 33 7.96 -1.70 28.79
CA SER A 33 6.82 -2.37 29.47
C SER A 33 5.44 -2.06 28.90
N GLU A 34 5.29 -1.23 27.86
CA GLU A 34 3.97 -0.92 27.27
C GLU A 34 3.61 -1.82 26.07
N GLN A 35 3.69 -3.13 26.28
CA GLN A 35 2.97 -4.08 25.42
C GLN A 35 1.54 -4.25 25.94
N GLN A 36 0.71 -3.22 25.79
CA GLN A 36 -0.73 -3.34 25.96
C GLN A 36 -1.44 -2.85 24.70
N GLN A 37 -1.80 -3.84 23.88
CA GLN A 37 -2.99 -3.87 23.01
C GLN A 37 -3.52 -2.50 22.55
N TYR A 38 -2.87 -1.89 21.55
CA TYR A 38 -3.58 -0.91 20.72
C TYR A 38 -4.59 -1.70 19.89
N SER A 39 -5.80 -1.87 20.42
CA SER A 39 -6.94 -2.33 19.65
C SER A 39 -7.13 -1.35 18.49
N PHE A 40 -7.33 -1.89 17.30
CA PHE A 40 -7.49 -1.10 16.08
C PHE A 40 -8.89 -0.45 15.98
N ASP A 41 -9.64 -0.42 17.09
CA ASP A 41 -11.02 0.04 17.17
C ASP A 41 -11.15 1.50 17.64
N ASN A 42 -10.04 2.18 17.91
CA ASN A 42 -10.03 3.58 18.36
C ASN A 42 -9.59 4.60 17.29
N ILE A 43 -9.75 4.28 16.00
CA ILE A 43 -9.98 5.35 15.02
C ILE A 43 -11.49 5.60 15.03
N VAL A 44 -11.98 6.22 16.11
CA VAL A 44 -13.31 6.84 16.11
C VAL A 44 -13.15 8.14 15.35
N THR A 45 -13.02 8.02 14.03
CA THR A 45 -13.29 9.14 13.13
C THR A 45 -14.80 9.27 13.06
N THR A 46 -15.34 10.47 13.26
CA THR A 46 -16.79 10.67 13.07
C THR A 46 -17.17 10.28 11.64
N ASN A 47 -18.45 9.98 11.40
CA ASN A 47 -18.90 9.67 10.03
C ASN A 47 -18.60 10.84 9.06
N GLU A 48 -18.51 12.08 9.55
CA GLU A 48 -18.09 13.22 8.73
C GLU A 48 -16.59 13.20 8.42
N GLU A 49 -15.73 12.81 9.36
CA GLU A 49 -14.29 12.67 9.14
C GLU A 49 -13.95 11.51 8.20
N ILE A 50 -14.70 10.40 8.29
CA ILE A 50 -14.61 9.27 7.35
C ILE A 50 -15.07 9.69 5.96
N ASN A 51 -16.08 10.57 5.88
CA ASN A 51 -16.65 11.04 4.63
C ASN A 51 -16.17 12.45 4.21
N ALA A 52 -14.97 12.86 4.61
CA ALA A 52 -14.45 14.20 4.34
C ALA A 52 -14.37 14.55 2.83
N ASN A 53 -14.29 13.53 1.97
CA ASN A 53 -14.28 13.69 0.51
C ASN A 53 -15.66 13.48 -0.14
N ASN A 54 -16.73 13.37 0.65
CA ASN A 54 -18.08 13.10 0.16
C ASN A 54 -18.15 11.81 -0.70
N PHE A 55 -17.49 10.75 -0.22
CA PHE A 55 -17.55 9.38 -0.71
C PHE A 55 -19.01 8.94 -0.93
N ASN A 56 -19.33 8.63 -2.18
CA ASN A 56 -20.69 8.29 -2.61
C ASN A 56 -20.62 7.29 -3.79
N PRO A 57 -20.52 5.99 -3.50
CA PRO A 57 -20.32 4.97 -4.51
C PRO A 57 -21.61 4.74 -5.33
N ILE A 58 -21.51 4.85 -6.66
CA ILE A 58 -22.63 4.70 -7.60
C ILE A 58 -22.43 3.54 -8.59
N GLY A 59 -21.62 2.54 -8.21
CA GLY A 59 -21.35 1.36 -9.03
C GLY A 59 -20.43 1.61 -10.24
N TRP A 60 -19.77 2.76 -10.27
CA TRP A 60 -18.75 3.06 -11.27
C TRP A 60 -17.59 2.07 -11.17
N GLY A 61 -16.99 1.74 -12.32
CA GLY A 61 -15.83 0.86 -12.38
C GLY A 61 -16.10 -0.61 -12.06
N GLU A 62 -17.36 -1.04 -11.97
CA GLU A 62 -17.72 -2.44 -11.72
C GLU A 62 -17.23 -3.36 -12.84
N GLY A 63 -16.66 -4.51 -12.47
CA GLY A 63 -15.98 -5.41 -13.41
C GLY A 63 -14.66 -4.85 -13.98
N GLY A 64 -14.25 -3.64 -13.58
CA GLY A 64 -13.09 -2.95 -14.15
C GLY A 64 -13.39 -2.16 -15.42
N ARG A 65 -14.67 -1.91 -15.73
CA ARG A 65 -15.06 -1.10 -16.89
C ARG A 65 -14.62 0.36 -16.74
N ALA A 66 -14.24 0.98 -17.86
CA ALA A 66 -13.92 2.40 -17.89
C ALA A 66 -15.17 3.24 -17.58
N VAL A 67 -15.00 4.30 -16.80
CA VAL A 67 -16.03 5.29 -16.52
C VAL A 67 -15.99 6.36 -17.61
N ARG A 68 -17.16 6.74 -18.15
CA ARG A 68 -17.30 7.88 -19.07
C ARG A 68 -17.79 9.09 -18.29
N LEU A 69 -17.04 10.19 -18.39
CA LEU A 69 -17.35 11.43 -17.70
C LEU A 69 -18.08 12.40 -18.62
N SER A 70 -19.01 13.17 -18.04
CA SER A 70 -19.51 14.40 -18.66
C SER A 70 -18.43 15.47 -18.64
N LYS A 71 -18.62 16.58 -19.36
CA LYS A 71 -17.63 17.68 -19.37
C LYS A 71 -17.49 18.31 -17.98
N GLU A 72 -18.59 18.40 -17.25
CA GLU A 72 -18.66 18.90 -15.89
C GLU A 72 -17.89 17.99 -14.92
N ASP A 73 -18.09 16.67 -15.03
CA ASP A 73 -17.39 15.68 -14.21
C ASP A 73 -15.90 15.60 -14.53
N GLU A 74 -15.52 15.77 -15.81
CA GLU A 74 -14.12 15.80 -16.24
C GLU A 74 -13.37 16.97 -15.58
N ARG A 75 -14.00 18.14 -15.52
CA ARG A 75 -13.44 19.31 -14.83
C ARG A 75 -13.17 19.03 -13.35
N LEU A 76 -14.10 18.38 -12.65
CA LEU A 76 -13.94 17.99 -11.23
C LEU A 76 -12.86 16.92 -11.06
N SER A 77 -12.77 15.98 -12.02
CA SER A 77 -11.71 14.98 -12.06
C SER A 77 -10.33 15.62 -12.21
N ASP A 78 -10.18 16.60 -13.10
CA ASP A 78 -8.91 17.30 -13.36
C ASP A 78 -8.47 18.16 -12.16
N GLU A 79 -9.38 18.89 -11.53
CA GLU A 79 -9.10 19.69 -10.34
C GLU A 79 -8.55 18.83 -9.18
N THR A 80 -9.12 17.64 -9.00
CA THR A 80 -8.71 16.73 -7.93
C THR A 80 -7.51 15.85 -8.30
N PHE A 81 -7.11 15.81 -9.57
CA PHE A 81 -5.99 15.01 -10.04
C PHE A 81 -4.66 15.43 -9.40
N GLY A 82 -4.48 16.73 -9.14
CA GLY A 82 -3.23 17.27 -8.58
C GLY A 82 -2.85 16.70 -7.21
N ILE A 83 -3.84 16.25 -6.42
CA ILE A 83 -3.63 15.77 -5.05
C ILE A 83 -2.89 14.41 -5.05
N ASN A 84 -3.37 13.46 -5.85
CA ASN A 84 -2.87 12.08 -5.83
C ASN A 84 -2.44 11.55 -7.20
N GLN A 85 -2.40 12.38 -8.23
CA GLN A 85 -2.09 11.99 -9.62
C GLN A 85 -3.01 10.88 -10.16
N PHE A 86 -4.24 10.83 -9.65
CA PHE A 86 -5.36 10.05 -10.16
C PHE A 86 -6.67 10.78 -9.85
N SER A 87 -7.75 10.44 -10.56
CA SER A 87 -9.07 11.05 -10.35
C SER A 87 -9.67 10.62 -9.01
N LEU A 88 -9.60 11.50 -8.01
CA LEU A 88 -10.28 11.29 -6.73
C LEU A 88 -11.80 11.30 -6.91
N PHE A 89 -12.30 12.22 -7.73
CA PHE A 89 -13.71 12.30 -8.09
C PHE A 89 -14.29 10.95 -8.57
N VAL A 90 -13.58 10.26 -9.47
CA VAL A 90 -14.00 8.93 -9.93
C VAL A 90 -13.82 7.89 -8.82
N SER A 91 -12.71 7.94 -8.08
CA SER A 91 -12.42 7.02 -6.98
C SER A 91 -13.50 7.02 -5.91
N ASP A 92 -14.01 8.20 -5.53
CA ASP A 92 -15.03 8.35 -4.48
C ASP A 92 -16.41 7.81 -4.90
N ARG A 93 -16.60 7.58 -6.20
CA ARG A 93 -17.81 7.02 -6.81
C ARG A 93 -17.69 5.53 -7.12
N ILE A 94 -16.49 4.98 -6.99
CA ILE A 94 -16.20 3.56 -7.15
C ILE A 94 -16.45 2.85 -5.81
N ALA A 95 -17.21 1.76 -5.83
CA ALA A 95 -17.50 0.98 -4.62
C ALA A 95 -16.23 0.33 -4.05
N LEU A 96 -16.05 0.40 -2.72
CA LEU A 96 -14.92 -0.23 -2.02
C LEU A 96 -14.89 -1.75 -2.19
N ASN A 97 -16.06 -2.36 -2.38
CA ASN A 97 -16.30 -3.79 -2.58
C ASN A 97 -16.59 -4.15 -4.04
N ARG A 98 -16.15 -3.35 -5.01
CA ARG A 98 -16.35 -3.67 -6.43
C ARG A 98 -15.68 -4.98 -6.83
N SER A 99 -16.32 -5.70 -7.75
CA SER A 99 -15.76 -6.91 -8.34
C SER A 99 -14.94 -6.59 -9.60
N LEU A 100 -14.02 -7.49 -9.94
CA LEU A 100 -13.23 -7.47 -11.17
C LEU A 100 -13.41 -8.78 -11.91
N ASP A 101 -13.48 -8.71 -13.23
CA ASP A 101 -13.43 -9.90 -14.06
C ASP A 101 -12.05 -10.57 -13.96
N ASP A 102 -12.02 -11.89 -14.07
CA ASP A 102 -10.76 -12.63 -14.04
C ASP A 102 -10.05 -12.55 -15.39
N TYR A 103 -9.19 -11.54 -15.56
CA TYR A 103 -8.38 -11.35 -16.78
C TYR A 103 -7.17 -12.29 -16.89
N ARG A 104 -6.97 -13.23 -15.95
CA ARG A 104 -5.83 -14.16 -16.01
C ARG A 104 -5.97 -15.11 -17.21
N LYS A 105 -4.85 -15.45 -17.86
CA LYS A 105 -4.82 -16.49 -18.91
C LYS A 105 -5.34 -17.83 -18.36
N PRO A 106 -6.02 -18.67 -19.16
CA PRO A 106 -6.54 -19.96 -18.70
C PRO A 106 -5.49 -20.85 -18.03
N SER A 107 -4.25 -20.84 -18.55
CA SER A 107 -3.12 -21.56 -17.96
C SER A 107 -2.81 -21.09 -16.53
N CYS A 108 -2.97 -19.80 -16.21
CA CYS A 108 -2.81 -19.28 -14.86
C CYS A 108 -3.94 -19.71 -13.92
N ARG A 109 -5.18 -19.86 -14.43
CA ARG A 109 -6.30 -20.37 -13.63
C ARG A 109 -6.10 -21.83 -13.24
N ALA A 110 -5.52 -22.61 -14.14
CA ALA A 110 -5.23 -24.04 -13.93
C ALA A 110 -3.98 -24.30 -13.07
N LYS A 111 -3.15 -23.28 -12.77
CA LYS A 111 -1.97 -23.47 -11.93
C LYS A 111 -2.37 -23.87 -10.52
N LYS A 112 -1.97 -25.07 -10.11
CA LYS A 112 -1.97 -25.47 -8.70
C LYS A 112 -0.79 -24.78 -8.02
N TYR A 113 -1.10 -23.95 -7.01
CA TYR A 113 -0.05 -23.33 -6.20
C TYR A 113 0.76 -24.40 -5.48
N ARG A 114 2.08 -24.27 -5.50
CA ARG A 114 2.97 -25.23 -4.85
C ARG A 114 2.75 -25.18 -3.34
N ALA A 115 2.58 -26.34 -2.71
CA ALA A 115 2.27 -26.44 -1.28
C ALA A 115 3.32 -25.71 -0.41
N PHE A 116 4.59 -25.75 -0.81
CA PHE A 116 5.68 -25.10 -0.07
C PHE A 116 5.61 -23.56 -0.03
N LEU A 117 4.85 -22.91 -0.92
CA LEU A 117 4.68 -21.45 -0.91
C LEU A 117 3.62 -20.98 0.10
N LYS A 118 2.88 -21.91 0.70
CA LYS A 118 1.87 -21.60 1.70
C LYS A 118 2.52 -21.46 3.08
N TYR A 119 1.84 -20.72 3.94
CA TYR A 119 2.10 -20.79 5.38
C TYR A 119 1.69 -22.16 5.91
N PRO A 120 2.45 -22.80 6.83
CA PRO A 120 3.70 -22.32 7.43
C PRO A 120 4.96 -22.73 6.66
N THR A 121 4.83 -23.61 5.66
CA THR A 121 5.96 -24.26 4.98
C THR A 121 6.98 -23.29 4.38
N LEU A 122 6.52 -22.17 3.80
CA LEU A 122 7.43 -21.15 3.25
C LEU A 122 8.29 -20.51 4.35
N ASP A 123 7.68 -20.22 5.50
CA ASP A 123 8.33 -19.51 6.61
C ASP A 123 9.38 -20.40 7.27
N GLU A 124 9.17 -21.72 7.27
CA GLU A 124 10.16 -22.70 7.72
C GLU A 124 11.28 -22.89 6.70
N ALA A 125 10.95 -23.05 5.42
CA ALA A 125 11.93 -23.24 4.35
C ALA A 125 12.94 -22.09 4.26
N VAL A 126 12.48 -20.85 4.51
CA VAL A 126 13.30 -19.64 4.45
C VAL A 126 14.25 -19.49 5.64
N LYS A 127 13.99 -20.13 6.79
CA LYS A 127 14.89 -20.10 7.95
C LYS A 127 16.22 -20.83 7.69
N ASN A 128 16.21 -21.82 6.80
CA ASN A 128 17.38 -22.65 6.50
C ASN A 128 18.33 -21.99 5.48
N TYR A 129 18.07 -20.75 5.09
CA TYR A 129 18.94 -20.03 4.17
C TYR A 129 20.22 -19.56 4.86
N PRO A 130 21.35 -19.53 4.11
CA PRO A 130 22.65 -19.12 4.66
C PRO A 130 22.69 -17.65 5.06
N VAL A 131 21.75 -16.85 4.54
CA VAL A 131 21.54 -15.46 4.95
C VAL A 131 20.27 -15.37 5.82
N PRO A 132 20.28 -14.56 6.89
CA PRO A 132 19.12 -14.43 7.76
C PRO A 132 17.98 -13.73 7.00
N VAL A 133 16.93 -14.49 6.69
CA VAL A 133 15.73 -13.97 6.02
C VAL A 133 14.52 -14.13 6.94
N LYS A 134 13.73 -13.06 7.08
CA LYS A 134 12.51 -13.07 7.89
C LYS A 134 11.31 -12.55 7.11
N ILE A 135 10.25 -13.35 7.08
CA ILE A 135 8.97 -12.99 6.50
C ILE A 135 8.10 -12.32 7.56
N LEU A 136 7.65 -11.09 7.31
CA LEU A 136 6.73 -10.37 8.18
C LEU A 136 5.30 -10.49 7.63
N ARG A 137 4.39 -11.06 8.43
CA ARG A 137 2.97 -11.23 8.07
C ARG A 137 2.09 -10.36 8.96
N THR A 138 1.21 -9.58 8.35
CA THR A 138 0.21 -8.79 9.10
C THR A 138 -1.03 -9.62 9.38
N LYS A 139 -1.66 -9.43 10.55
CA LYS A 139 -2.92 -10.10 10.91
C LYS A 139 -4.09 -9.68 10.01
N GLN A 140 -4.02 -8.47 9.45
CA GLN A 140 -5.06 -7.88 8.60
C GLN A 140 -4.45 -7.13 7.39
N ARG A 141 -5.27 -6.80 6.38
CA ARG A 141 -4.82 -6.06 5.19
C ARG A 141 -4.54 -4.60 5.55
N VAL A 142 -3.26 -4.24 5.66
CA VAL A 142 -2.83 -2.89 6.07
C VAL A 142 -2.56 -1.91 4.91
N GLY A 143 -2.50 -2.40 3.66
CA GLY A 143 -2.15 -1.59 2.49
C GLY A 143 -0.65 -1.33 2.32
N LEU A 144 -0.25 -0.82 1.14
CA LEU A 144 1.15 -0.74 0.73
C LEU A 144 1.99 0.20 1.60
N ILE A 145 1.47 1.39 1.90
CA ILE A 145 2.21 2.43 2.65
C ILE A 145 2.55 1.91 4.04
N ARG A 146 1.56 1.39 4.77
CA ARG A 146 1.76 0.85 6.13
C ARG A 146 2.65 -0.39 6.15
N ALA A 147 2.52 -1.27 5.15
CA ALA A 147 3.41 -2.43 5.02
C ALA A 147 4.88 -2.00 4.83
N ARG A 148 5.14 -0.94 4.03
CA ARG A 148 6.50 -0.39 3.87
C ARG A 148 7.04 0.20 5.16
N LEU A 149 6.23 0.99 5.87
CA LEU A 149 6.62 1.56 7.16
C LEU A 149 6.95 0.46 8.19
N MET A 150 6.10 -0.57 8.27
CA MET A 150 6.35 -1.72 9.14
C MET A 150 7.65 -2.46 8.80
N GLY A 151 7.91 -2.67 7.51
CA GLY A 151 9.15 -3.29 7.04
C GLY A 151 10.39 -2.48 7.41
N ALA A 152 10.34 -1.15 7.20
CA ALA A 152 11.43 -0.24 7.57
C ALA A 152 11.72 -0.30 9.08
N GLN A 153 10.69 -0.12 9.92
CA GLN A 153 10.83 -0.20 11.37
C GLN A 153 11.40 -1.53 11.84
N TYR A 154 11.03 -2.64 11.18
CA TYR A 154 11.54 -3.96 11.54
C TYR A 154 13.01 -4.13 11.16
N SER A 155 13.41 -3.60 10.00
CA SER A 155 14.81 -3.60 9.56
C SER A 155 15.70 -2.87 10.55
N ASP A 156 15.31 -1.64 10.93
CA ASP A 156 16.09 -0.81 11.86
C ASP A 156 16.25 -1.49 13.23
N LYS A 157 15.18 -2.12 13.73
CA LYS A 157 15.21 -2.90 14.98
C LYS A 157 16.11 -4.12 14.86
N MET A 158 16.07 -4.82 13.73
CA MET A 158 16.90 -6.00 13.50
C MET A 158 18.39 -5.64 13.42
N GLU A 159 18.73 -4.51 12.79
CA GLU A 159 20.08 -3.98 12.72
C GLU A 159 20.61 -3.60 14.10
N THR A 160 19.78 -2.95 14.93
CA THR A 160 20.13 -2.62 16.32
C THR A 160 20.37 -3.89 17.17
N LEU A 161 19.65 -4.98 16.92
CA LEU A 161 19.79 -6.25 17.65
C LEU A 161 21.02 -7.08 17.22
N LEU A 162 21.53 -6.88 16.01
CA LEU A 162 22.72 -7.58 15.50
C LEU A 162 24.04 -6.84 15.79
N GLY A 163 23.99 -5.71 16.51
CA GLY A 163 25.17 -5.12 17.15
C GLY A 163 26.20 -4.52 16.19
N HIS A 164 25.81 -4.13 14.98
CA HIS A 164 26.68 -3.39 14.08
C HIS A 164 26.41 -1.89 14.22
N THR A 165 27.18 -1.24 15.09
CA THR A 165 27.46 0.21 15.04
C THR A 165 28.73 0.48 14.25
#